data_AF-A0AAJ7S7E6-F1
#
_entry.id   AF-A0AAJ7S7E6-F1
#
_cell.length_a   1.000
_cell.length_b   1.000
_cell.length_c   1.000
_cell.angle_alpha   90.00
_cell.angle_beta   90.00
_cell.angle_gamma   90.00
#
_symmetry.space_group_name_H-M   'P 1'
#
loop_
_entity.id
_entity.type
_entity.pdbx_description
1 polymer ?
#
loop_
_entity_poly.entity_id
_entity_poly.type
_entity_poly.pdbx_seq_one_letter_code
_entity_poly.pdbx_strand_id
1 'polypeptide(L)'
;MGEKEQMSHVAQGNLTETIFHAVYIPEENDICTESNTKENVRVYQDKAEALKVIKEFKTGRLKSFKNRSEAEVYAKTGFEKGNNVNNISVVTAVPVVEEKSSNFKAPKSQELVCFRKLVKDGDLYAVKSTVWANPRYLIGSGDTPAILQEGCRYNALHIAVRADKPDMCELILNTVGDTDFIKLLYGDECKSYVDRAQIMLDLYLNTPDKGLNETPLHFAVKFGMKNVVRVLVSYPCCIKTLPNKYKQLPIDIICSRTNQEDEKLKKEIRILLEEQYYVPVLRSEDNSLQPVIGEPFSPTSPVNICTDPISPRLEVRAFAGPMTKSRALEFRKKWKTPPRLRMTPIKMIVEDESNVTDSPVNHLALRLQDAEKGLERVGRDLAEEYQVSWKEYWPFLNDFADFRTSEGLIKLDRYLERKFQDHTLYCKQNTDKANSEMTTVRIDYLCSQLESCLLDKRENNIDDLEFFTPPSSPKLVVDSSDDEMYNAEEGPRIFLEGR
;
A
#
# COMPACT_ATOMS: atom_id res chain seq x y z
N MET A 1 45.88 -51.12 34.91
CA MET A 1 44.44 -50.94 35.19
C MET A 1 43.68 -51.24 33.91
N GLY A 2 43.11 -52.43 33.79
CA GLY A 2 42.39 -52.83 32.59
C GLY A 2 42.16 -54.34 32.54
N GLU A 3 41.10 -54.81 33.18
CA GLU A 3 40.48 -56.13 32.99
C GLU A 3 38.98 -55.93 33.20
N LYS A 4 38.19 -56.00 32.12
CA LYS A 4 37.44 -57.15 31.59
C LYS A 4 36.08 -57.37 32.27
N GLU A 5 35.08 -57.41 31.40
CA GLU A 5 33.64 -57.57 31.62
C GLU A 5 33.23 -59.02 31.98
N GLN A 6 31.98 -59.11 32.51
CA GLN A 6 31.07 -60.27 32.67
C GLN A 6 31.42 -61.28 33.77
N MET A 7 30.52 -61.76 34.63
CA MET A 7 29.04 -61.81 34.66
C MET A 7 28.62 -62.22 36.09
N SER A 8 27.53 -61.67 36.64
CA SER A 8 26.60 -62.45 37.48
C SER A 8 25.20 -61.84 37.48
N HIS A 9 24.26 -62.62 36.97
CA HIS A 9 22.82 -62.39 37.03
C HIS A 9 22.33 -62.50 38.48
N VAL A 10 21.55 -61.51 38.93
CA VAL A 10 20.50 -61.71 39.95
C VAL A 10 19.26 -60.95 39.50
N ALA A 11 18.16 -61.69 39.38
CA ALA A 11 16.85 -61.23 38.95
C ALA A 11 16.19 -60.31 39.99
N GLN A 12 15.58 -59.20 39.55
CA GLN A 12 14.57 -58.46 40.31
C GLN A 12 13.47 -57.97 39.36
N GLY A 13 12.24 -58.10 39.84
CA GLY A 13 11.03 -58.22 39.05
C GLY A 13 10.37 -56.91 38.61
N ASN A 14 9.45 -57.05 37.67
CA ASN A 14 8.57 -56.01 37.15
C ASN A 14 7.78 -55.33 38.29
N LEU A 15 8.09 -54.06 38.57
CA LEU A 15 7.20 -53.15 39.28
C LEU A 15 6.27 -52.51 38.24
N THR A 16 5.05 -53.03 38.12
CA THR A 16 3.98 -52.37 37.37
C THR A 16 3.65 -51.03 38.03
N GLU A 17 3.88 -49.90 37.34
CA GLU A 17 3.38 -48.59 37.79
C GLU A 17 1.86 -48.68 37.97
N THR A 18 1.37 -48.54 39.21
CA THR A 18 -0.06 -48.59 39.52
C THR A 18 -0.74 -47.31 39.02
N ILE A 19 -1.58 -47.40 37.99
CA ILE A 19 -2.32 -46.27 37.41
C ILE A 19 -3.77 -46.31 37.92
N PHE A 20 -4.30 -45.14 38.31
CA PHE A 20 -5.67 -44.98 38.80
C PHE A 20 -6.52 -44.21 37.80
N HIS A 21 -7.76 -44.66 37.56
CA HIS A 21 -8.69 -44.10 36.60
C HIS A 21 -9.90 -43.50 37.33
N ALA A 22 -10.09 -42.18 37.23
CA ALA A 22 -11.20 -41.48 37.87
C ALA A 22 -12.29 -41.14 36.85
N VAL A 23 -13.56 -41.30 37.24
CA VAL A 23 -14.74 -40.95 36.43
C VAL A 23 -15.52 -39.83 37.14
N TYR A 24 -15.64 -38.68 36.49
CA TYR A 24 -16.47 -37.56 36.94
C TYR A 24 -17.78 -37.50 36.15
N ILE A 25 -18.90 -37.27 36.84
CA ILE A 25 -20.22 -37.14 36.22
C ILE A 25 -20.83 -35.79 36.65
N PRO A 26 -21.18 -34.89 35.72
CA PRO A 26 -21.82 -33.61 36.04
C PRO A 26 -23.22 -33.80 36.65
N GLU A 27 -23.57 -32.99 37.65
CA GLU A 27 -24.78 -33.11 38.50
C GLU A 27 -26.13 -32.90 37.75
N GLU A 28 -26.14 -32.51 36.47
CA GLU A 28 -27.39 -32.31 35.72
C GLU A 28 -28.14 -33.61 35.35
N ASN A 29 -27.57 -34.79 35.65
CA ASN A 29 -28.18 -36.10 35.36
C ASN A 29 -28.55 -36.92 36.61
N ASP A 30 -28.48 -36.36 37.81
CA ASP A 30 -28.91 -37.04 39.04
C ASP A 30 -30.45 -37.03 39.16
N ILE A 31 -31.12 -37.90 38.40
CA ILE A 31 -32.49 -38.29 38.67
C ILE A 31 -32.49 -39.75 39.14
N CYS A 32 -32.77 -39.92 40.43
CA CYS A 32 -33.16 -41.13 41.15
C CYS A 32 -32.08 -42.19 41.45
N THR A 33 -31.48 -42.09 42.65
CA THR A 33 -31.69 -43.12 43.70
C THR A 33 -31.21 -42.60 45.06
N GLU A 34 -32.18 -42.22 45.90
CA GLU A 34 -32.00 -42.06 47.33
C GLU A 34 -31.72 -43.44 47.97
N SER A 35 -30.44 -43.79 48.18
CA SER A 35 -30.01 -44.67 49.29
C SER A 35 -28.50 -44.95 49.22
N ASN A 36 -27.69 -43.99 49.66
CA ASN A 36 -26.47 -44.18 50.47
C ASN A 36 -25.61 -42.92 50.35
N THR A 37 -25.67 -42.09 51.38
CA THR A 37 -24.60 -41.17 51.77
C THR A 37 -23.34 -41.97 52.11
N LYS A 38 -22.66 -42.45 51.07
CA LYS A 38 -21.22 -42.72 51.09
C LYS A 38 -20.65 -41.91 49.95
N GLU A 39 -19.67 -41.07 50.28
CA GLU A 39 -18.86 -40.35 49.32
C GLU A 39 -18.40 -41.31 48.21
N ASN A 40 -19.11 -41.34 47.08
CA ASN A 40 -18.84 -42.27 45.99
C ASN A 40 -17.70 -41.71 45.15
N VAL A 41 -16.49 -41.85 45.68
CA VAL A 41 -15.25 -41.59 44.97
C VAL A 41 -15.06 -42.68 43.91
N ARG A 42 -15.45 -42.39 42.66
CA ARG A 42 -15.39 -43.34 41.53
C ARG A 42 -13.98 -43.39 40.92
N VAL A 43 -13.05 -44.01 41.65
CA VAL A 43 -11.67 -44.26 41.21
C VAL A 43 -11.43 -45.76 41.10
N TYR A 44 -11.02 -46.20 39.91
CA TYR A 44 -10.79 -47.59 39.57
C TYR A 44 -9.32 -47.84 39.27
N GLN A 45 -8.80 -49.01 39.66
CA GLN A 45 -7.45 -49.43 39.28
C GLN A 45 -7.45 -50.14 37.92
N ASP A 46 -8.58 -50.72 37.54
CA ASP A 46 -8.76 -51.32 36.22
C ASP A 46 -9.47 -50.36 35.26
N LYS A 47 -8.88 -50.20 34.09
CA LYS A 47 -9.40 -49.35 33.01
C LYS A 47 -10.72 -49.87 32.46
N ALA A 48 -10.94 -51.19 32.47
CA ALA A 48 -12.15 -51.79 31.92
C ALA A 48 -13.40 -51.48 32.76
N GLU A 49 -13.26 -51.43 34.09
CA GLU A 49 -14.34 -51.05 35.00
C GLU A 49 -14.72 -49.58 34.84
N ALA A 50 -13.74 -48.70 34.73
CA ALA A 50 -13.97 -47.27 34.55
C ALA A 50 -14.69 -46.96 33.21
N LEU A 51 -14.40 -47.72 32.15
CA LEU A 51 -15.06 -47.60 30.86
C LEU A 51 -16.50 -48.15 30.85
N LYS A 52 -16.85 -49.12 31.72
CA LYS A 52 -18.25 -49.56 31.88
C LYS A 52 -19.11 -48.44 32.43
N VAL A 53 -18.59 -47.66 33.38
CA VAL A 53 -19.31 -46.53 33.98
C VAL A 53 -19.55 -45.40 32.96
N ILE A 54 -18.58 -45.09 32.09
CA ILE A 54 -18.80 -44.10 31.00
C ILE A 54 -19.84 -44.59 29.99
N LYS A 55 -19.91 -45.90 29.72
CA LYS A 55 -20.93 -46.45 28.81
C LYS A 55 -22.33 -46.32 29.39
N GLU A 56 -22.47 -46.40 30.71
CA GLU A 56 -23.73 -46.22 31.43
C GLU A 56 -24.10 -44.72 31.54
N PHE A 57 -23.11 -43.85 31.76
CA PHE A 57 -23.30 -42.41 31.86
C PHE A 57 -22.60 -41.66 30.71
N LYS A 58 -23.34 -41.40 29.63
CA LYS A 58 -22.82 -40.79 28.39
C LYS A 58 -22.20 -39.39 28.56
N THR A 59 -22.50 -38.69 29.66
CA THR A 59 -21.95 -37.36 29.99
C THR A 59 -20.72 -37.42 30.91
N GLY A 60 -20.31 -38.61 31.35
CA GLY A 60 -19.17 -38.80 32.25
C GLY A 60 -17.82 -38.62 31.55
N ARG A 61 -16.86 -38.00 32.26
CA ARG A 61 -15.48 -37.79 31.79
C ARG A 61 -14.51 -38.66 32.60
N LEU A 62 -13.58 -39.33 31.91
CA LEU A 62 -12.56 -40.17 32.54
C LEU A 62 -11.16 -39.61 32.34
N LYS A 63 -10.38 -39.61 33.42
CA LYS A 63 -8.96 -39.25 33.42
C LYS A 63 -8.15 -40.23 34.26
N SER A 64 -6.90 -40.48 33.86
CA SER A 64 -6.00 -41.42 34.52
C SER A 64 -4.88 -40.68 35.24
N PHE A 65 -4.51 -41.11 36.43
CA PHE A 65 -3.55 -40.48 37.33
C PHE A 65 -2.58 -41.51 37.90
N LYS A 66 -1.35 -41.10 38.18
CA LYS A 66 -0.36 -41.94 38.89
C LYS A 66 -0.58 -41.94 40.41
N ASN A 67 -1.24 -40.89 40.93
CA ASN A 67 -1.51 -40.72 42.34
C ASN A 67 -3.00 -40.92 42.63
N ARG A 68 -3.32 -41.75 43.63
CA ARG A 68 -4.71 -42.03 44.01
C ARG A 68 -5.44 -40.77 44.46
N SER A 69 -4.84 -39.97 45.33
CA SER A 69 -5.48 -38.78 45.90
C SER A 69 -5.90 -37.74 44.84
N GLU A 70 -5.12 -37.59 43.77
CA GLU A 70 -5.47 -36.71 42.64
C GLU A 70 -6.65 -37.25 41.83
N ALA A 71 -6.72 -38.57 41.67
CA ALA A 71 -7.85 -39.24 41.02
C ALA A 71 -9.15 -39.04 41.83
N GLU A 72 -9.07 -39.07 43.16
CA GLU A 72 -10.23 -38.88 44.04
C GLU A 72 -10.75 -37.44 44.00
N VAL A 73 -9.86 -36.45 43.93
CA VAL A 73 -10.22 -35.04 43.73
C VAL A 73 -10.88 -34.84 42.36
N TYR A 74 -10.34 -35.44 41.30
CA TYR A 74 -10.93 -35.36 39.96
C TYR A 74 -12.35 -35.94 39.92
N ALA A 75 -12.56 -37.10 40.55
CA ALA A 75 -13.87 -37.75 40.62
C ALA A 75 -14.91 -36.90 41.35
N LYS A 76 -14.49 -36.07 42.33
CA LYS A 76 -15.39 -35.18 43.09
C LYS A 76 -15.65 -33.83 42.42
N THR A 77 -14.63 -33.22 41.80
CA THR A 77 -14.69 -31.79 41.43
C THR A 77 -14.68 -31.52 39.93
N GLY A 78 -14.48 -32.53 39.06
CA GLY A 78 -14.62 -32.38 37.61
C GLY A 78 -13.73 -31.36 36.91
N PHE A 79 -12.76 -30.77 37.63
CA PHE A 79 -11.95 -29.60 37.27
C PHE A 79 -12.56 -28.19 37.46
N GLU A 80 -13.49 -27.96 38.40
CA GLU A 80 -14.09 -26.63 38.67
C GLU A 80 -13.32 -25.73 39.68
N LYS A 81 -11.99 -25.89 39.88
CA LYS A 81 -11.18 -24.88 40.60
C LYS A 81 -9.80 -24.69 39.97
N GLY A 82 -9.73 -23.88 38.91
CA GLY A 82 -8.49 -23.24 38.47
C GLY A 82 -8.19 -22.01 39.34
N ASN A 83 -7.47 -22.19 40.44
CA ASN A 83 -6.88 -21.07 41.16
C ASN A 83 -5.69 -20.52 40.37
N ASN A 84 -5.80 -19.25 40.00
CA ASN A 84 -4.70 -18.36 39.62
C ASN A 84 -3.60 -18.37 40.69
N VAL A 85 -2.40 -18.87 40.34
CA VAL A 85 -1.13 -18.37 40.89
C VAL A 85 -0.08 -18.39 39.78
N ASN A 86 0.13 -17.20 39.22
CA ASN A 86 1.35 -16.62 38.65
C ASN A 86 2.56 -17.54 38.38
N ASN A 87 2.91 -17.68 37.10
CA ASN A 87 4.31 -17.51 36.67
C ASN A 87 4.36 -16.86 35.29
N ILE A 88 5.10 -15.75 35.25
CA ILE A 88 5.24 -14.81 34.15
C ILE A 88 6.02 -15.47 33.00
N SER A 89 5.44 -15.48 31.80
CA SER A 89 6.16 -15.46 30.52
C SER A 89 5.23 -14.86 29.49
N VAL A 90 5.59 -13.66 29.04
CA VAL A 90 4.81 -12.78 28.15
C VAL A 90 4.58 -13.47 26.81
N VAL A 91 3.32 -13.79 26.51
CA VAL A 91 2.82 -13.96 25.14
C VAL A 91 1.53 -13.17 25.05
N THR A 92 1.58 -12.11 24.23
CA THR A 92 0.49 -11.19 23.93
C THR A 92 -0.72 -11.97 23.42
N ALA A 93 -1.80 -11.99 24.20
CA ALA A 93 -3.06 -12.62 23.84
C ALA A 93 -3.82 -11.75 22.82
N VAL A 94 -3.98 -12.29 21.61
CA VAL A 94 -5.06 -11.92 20.70
C VAL A 94 -6.38 -12.45 21.30
N PRO A 95 -7.49 -11.68 21.25
CA PRO A 95 -8.75 -12.14 21.84
C PRO A 95 -9.29 -13.32 21.02
N VAL A 96 -9.53 -14.44 21.69
CA VAL A 96 -10.23 -15.60 21.14
C VAL A 96 -11.70 -15.21 20.97
N VAL A 97 -12.09 -14.90 19.74
CA VAL A 97 -13.49 -14.87 19.34
C VAL A 97 -13.92 -16.33 19.24
N GLU A 98 -14.83 -16.76 20.11
CA GLU A 98 -15.49 -18.06 20.01
C GLU A 98 -16.33 -18.10 18.71
N GLU A 99 -15.75 -18.69 17.67
CA GLU A 99 -16.36 -18.84 16.35
C GLU A 99 -17.49 -19.89 16.41
N LYS A 100 -18.75 -19.44 16.30
CA LYS A 100 -19.88 -20.31 15.96
C LYS A 100 -19.63 -20.95 14.59
N SER A 101 -19.87 -22.26 14.48
CA SER A 101 -19.65 -23.04 13.27
C SER A 101 -20.37 -22.45 12.05
N SER A 102 -19.61 -22.09 11.02
CA SER A 102 -20.13 -21.63 9.72
C SER A 102 -21.26 -22.51 9.18
N ASN A 103 -22.27 -21.91 8.54
CA ASN A 103 -23.38 -22.65 7.90
C ASN A 103 -22.96 -23.54 6.72
N PHE A 104 -21.72 -23.39 6.23
CA PHE A 104 -21.18 -24.16 5.13
C PHE A 104 -20.42 -25.39 5.60
N LYS A 105 -20.65 -26.52 4.93
CA LYS A 105 -19.87 -27.75 5.14
C LYS A 105 -18.50 -27.60 4.47
N ALA A 106 -17.46 -28.09 5.16
CA ALA A 106 -16.11 -28.14 4.60
C ALA A 106 -16.09 -29.04 3.35
N PRO A 107 -15.49 -28.59 2.23
CA PRO A 107 -15.36 -29.41 1.03
C PRO A 107 -14.58 -30.71 1.29
N LYS A 108 -14.92 -31.77 0.56
CA LYS A 108 -14.18 -33.04 0.65
C LYS A 108 -12.81 -32.90 -0.01
N SER A 109 -11.84 -33.74 0.39
CA SER A 109 -10.49 -33.74 -0.18
C SER A 109 -10.47 -33.89 -1.70
N GLN A 110 -11.35 -34.72 -2.27
CA GLN A 110 -11.48 -34.90 -3.73
C GLN A 110 -11.97 -33.62 -4.42
N GLU A 111 -12.92 -32.91 -3.81
CA GLU A 111 -13.45 -31.65 -4.33
C GLU A 111 -12.38 -30.56 -4.31
N LEU A 112 -11.55 -30.50 -3.26
CA LEU A 112 -10.41 -29.59 -3.19
C LEU A 112 -9.35 -29.89 -4.26
N VAL A 113 -9.13 -31.17 -4.59
CA VAL A 113 -8.23 -31.57 -5.69
C VAL A 113 -8.79 -31.13 -7.05
N CYS A 114 -10.09 -31.32 -7.29
CA CYS A 114 -10.75 -30.81 -8.48
C CYS A 114 -10.68 -29.29 -8.57
N PHE A 115 -10.97 -28.58 -7.48
CA PHE A 115 -10.87 -27.12 -7.40
C PHE A 115 -9.44 -26.63 -7.67
N ARG A 116 -8.43 -27.30 -7.11
CA ARG A 116 -7.01 -27.01 -7.42
C ARG A 116 -6.72 -27.10 -8.92
N LYS A 117 -7.29 -28.09 -9.60
CA LYS A 117 -7.13 -28.26 -11.04
C LYS A 117 -7.79 -27.11 -11.82
N LEU A 118 -9.01 -26.70 -11.45
CA LEU A 118 -9.69 -25.55 -12.06
C LEU A 118 -8.87 -24.25 -11.94
N VAL A 119 -8.31 -23.99 -10.75
CA VAL A 119 -7.44 -22.82 -10.50
C VAL A 119 -6.17 -22.89 -11.37
N LYS A 120 -5.58 -24.07 -11.50
CA LYS A 120 -4.38 -24.28 -12.33
C LYS A 120 -4.67 -24.10 -13.83
N ASP A 121 -5.81 -24.59 -14.29
CA ASP A 121 -6.23 -24.51 -15.70
C ASP A 121 -6.64 -23.06 -16.06
N GLY A 122 -7.06 -22.27 -15.07
CA GLY A 122 -7.36 -20.85 -15.22
C GLY A 122 -8.82 -20.56 -15.62
N ASP A 123 -9.75 -21.46 -15.31
CA ASP A 123 -11.17 -21.27 -15.59
C ASP A 123 -11.80 -20.30 -14.57
N LEU A 124 -11.85 -19.02 -14.95
CA LEU A 124 -12.35 -17.94 -14.10
C LEU A 124 -13.82 -18.13 -13.72
N TYR A 125 -14.65 -18.60 -14.65
CA TYR A 125 -16.09 -18.73 -14.42
C TYR A 125 -16.37 -19.88 -13.46
N ALA A 126 -15.80 -21.05 -13.71
CA ALA A 126 -15.99 -22.21 -12.84
C ALA A 126 -15.46 -21.96 -11.41
N VAL A 127 -14.29 -21.31 -11.28
CA VAL A 127 -13.73 -20.94 -9.97
C VAL A 127 -14.64 -19.94 -9.26
N LYS A 128 -15.12 -18.90 -9.93
CA LYS A 128 -16.05 -17.94 -9.33
C LYS A 128 -17.33 -18.63 -8.86
N SER A 129 -17.99 -19.39 -9.72
CA SER A 129 -19.25 -20.08 -9.37
C SER A 129 -19.09 -21.05 -8.19
N THR A 130 -17.99 -21.79 -8.13
CA THR A 130 -17.74 -22.76 -7.04
C THR A 130 -17.45 -22.07 -5.70
N VAL A 131 -16.66 -20.99 -5.71
CA VAL A 131 -16.33 -20.20 -4.52
C VAL A 131 -17.55 -19.50 -3.94
N TRP A 132 -18.38 -18.88 -4.79
CA TRP A 132 -19.62 -18.22 -4.35
C TRP A 132 -20.70 -19.21 -3.90
N ALA A 133 -20.70 -20.44 -4.41
CA ALA A 133 -21.58 -21.50 -3.91
C ALA A 133 -21.16 -22.00 -2.52
N ASN A 134 -19.85 -22.05 -2.24
CA ASN A 134 -19.33 -22.42 -0.92
C ASN A 134 -18.03 -21.66 -0.61
N PRO A 135 -18.07 -20.62 0.25
CA PRO A 135 -16.88 -19.83 0.60
C PRO A 135 -15.73 -20.64 1.21
N ARG A 136 -16.00 -21.86 1.72
CA ARG A 136 -14.99 -22.72 2.36
C ARG A 136 -13.96 -23.32 1.41
N TYR A 137 -14.12 -23.16 0.09
CA TYR A 137 -13.06 -23.47 -0.87
C TYR A 137 -11.87 -22.51 -0.77
N LEU A 138 -12.11 -21.26 -0.33
CA LEU A 138 -11.05 -20.26 -0.11
C LEU A 138 -10.77 -20.02 1.38
N ILE A 139 -11.74 -20.20 2.26
CA ILE A 139 -11.58 -19.94 3.70
C ILE A 139 -11.65 -21.25 4.50
N GLY A 140 -10.61 -21.53 5.28
CA GLY A 140 -10.50 -22.70 6.15
C GLY A 140 -11.42 -22.64 7.37
N SER A 141 -11.36 -23.66 8.21
CA SER A 141 -12.18 -23.79 9.44
C SER A 141 -11.74 -22.92 10.62
N GLY A 142 -10.95 -21.88 10.38
CA GLY A 142 -10.40 -21.02 11.42
C GLY A 142 -9.79 -19.78 10.79
N ASP A 143 -10.57 -19.11 9.94
CA ASP A 143 -10.25 -17.80 9.37
C ASP A 143 -8.91 -17.67 8.66
N THR A 144 -8.43 -18.79 8.13
CA THR A 144 -7.15 -18.86 7.43
C THR A 144 -7.38 -19.27 5.98
N PRO A 145 -6.51 -18.86 5.05
CA PRO A 145 -6.58 -19.32 3.67
C PRO A 145 -6.66 -20.84 3.57
N ALA A 146 -7.62 -21.34 2.80
CA ALA A 146 -7.79 -22.77 2.61
C ALA A 146 -6.54 -23.38 1.95
N ILE A 147 -6.02 -24.44 2.57
CA ILE A 147 -4.85 -25.15 2.06
C ILE A 147 -5.32 -26.14 1.00
N LEU A 148 -5.03 -25.83 -0.26
CA LEU A 148 -5.38 -26.69 -1.37
C LEU A 148 -4.33 -27.79 -1.60
N GLN A 149 -3.06 -27.57 -1.22
CA GLN A 149 -1.98 -28.55 -1.34
C GLN A 149 -1.23 -28.74 -0.01
N GLU A 150 -1.48 -29.86 0.66
CA GLU A 150 -1.01 -30.11 2.04
C GLU A 150 0.52 -30.16 2.20
N GLY A 151 1.26 -30.76 1.25
CA GLY A 151 2.71 -30.94 1.37
C GLY A 151 3.48 -29.61 1.54
N CYS A 152 3.29 -28.68 0.62
CA CYS A 152 3.90 -27.35 0.67
C CYS A 152 3.01 -26.30 1.36
N ARG A 153 1.81 -26.69 1.79
CA ARG A 153 0.72 -25.83 2.29
C ARG A 153 0.35 -24.67 1.35
N TYR A 154 0.19 -24.95 0.06
CA TYR A 154 -0.21 -23.91 -0.89
C TYR A 154 -1.69 -23.56 -0.74
N ASN A 155 -1.95 -22.26 -0.60
CA ASN A 155 -3.28 -21.65 -0.78
C ASN A 155 -3.61 -21.52 -2.28
N ALA A 156 -4.84 -21.09 -2.59
CA ALA A 156 -5.27 -20.86 -3.97
C ALA A 156 -4.38 -19.88 -4.73
N LEU A 157 -3.89 -18.81 -4.07
CA LEU A 157 -3.04 -17.80 -4.69
C LEU A 157 -1.67 -18.36 -5.07
N HIS A 158 -1.02 -19.15 -4.22
CA HIS A 158 0.26 -19.81 -4.55
C HIS A 158 0.13 -20.69 -5.80
N ILE A 159 -1.00 -21.37 -5.96
CA ILE A 159 -1.26 -22.23 -7.13
C ILE A 159 -1.47 -21.38 -8.39
N ALA A 160 -2.25 -20.30 -8.29
CA ALA A 160 -2.48 -19.37 -9.40
C ALA A 160 -1.18 -18.68 -9.86
N VAL A 161 -0.35 -18.23 -8.90
CA VAL A 161 0.98 -17.67 -9.17
C VAL A 161 1.86 -18.71 -9.85
N ARG A 162 1.93 -19.95 -9.32
CA ARG A 162 2.73 -21.02 -9.91
C ARG A 162 2.29 -21.42 -11.33
N ALA A 163 1.02 -21.19 -11.67
CA ALA A 163 0.47 -21.45 -13.00
C ALA A 163 0.58 -20.26 -13.98
N ASP A 164 1.20 -19.14 -13.55
CA ASP A 164 1.31 -17.88 -14.31
C ASP A 164 -0.04 -17.35 -14.81
N LYS A 165 -1.03 -17.27 -13.91
CA LYS A 165 -2.39 -16.79 -14.21
C LYS A 165 -2.71 -15.48 -13.46
N PRO A 166 -2.38 -14.30 -14.03
CA PRO A 166 -2.63 -13.01 -13.36
C PRO A 166 -4.11 -12.76 -13.12
N ASP A 167 -4.98 -13.08 -14.08
CA ASP A 167 -6.43 -12.87 -13.97
C ASP A 167 -7.04 -13.71 -12.84
N MET A 168 -6.49 -14.91 -12.60
CA MET A 168 -6.93 -15.76 -11.51
C MET A 168 -6.46 -15.23 -10.15
N CYS A 169 -5.25 -14.66 -10.07
CA CYS A 169 -4.78 -13.97 -8.87
C CYS A 169 -5.70 -12.79 -8.52
N GLU A 170 -6.03 -11.97 -9.51
CA GLU A 170 -6.96 -10.85 -9.34
C GLU A 170 -8.36 -11.32 -8.93
N LEU A 171 -8.90 -12.35 -9.58
CA LEU A 171 -10.19 -12.92 -9.20
C LEU A 171 -10.20 -13.37 -7.74
N ILE A 172 -9.21 -14.17 -7.32
CA ILE A 172 -9.12 -14.70 -5.94
C ILE A 172 -9.03 -13.55 -4.94
N LEU A 173 -8.12 -12.59 -5.15
CA LEU A 173 -7.90 -11.46 -4.25
C LEU A 173 -9.13 -10.55 -4.18
N ASN A 174 -9.80 -10.29 -5.30
CA ASN A 174 -11.04 -9.51 -5.33
C ASN A 174 -12.19 -10.24 -4.63
N THR A 175 -12.35 -11.56 -4.80
CA THR A 175 -13.37 -12.31 -4.04
C THR A 175 -13.11 -12.32 -2.54
N VAL A 176 -11.85 -12.49 -2.14
CA VAL A 176 -11.49 -12.55 -0.71
C VAL A 176 -11.59 -11.17 -0.04
N GLY A 177 -11.28 -10.10 -0.78
CA GLY A 177 -11.43 -8.72 -0.34
C GLY A 177 -12.86 -8.19 -0.42
N ASP A 178 -13.81 -8.95 -0.97
CA ASP A 178 -15.21 -8.53 -1.09
C ASP A 178 -15.96 -8.71 0.24
N THR A 179 -16.55 -7.61 0.72
CA THR A 179 -17.34 -7.63 1.95
C THR A 179 -18.57 -8.53 1.83
N ASP A 180 -19.16 -8.66 0.64
CA ASP A 180 -20.36 -9.49 0.45
C ASP A 180 -20.02 -10.98 0.50
N PHE A 181 -18.81 -11.35 0.06
CA PHE A 181 -18.30 -12.69 0.19
C PHE A 181 -18.03 -13.08 1.66
N ILE A 182 -17.50 -12.16 2.46
CA ILE A 182 -17.32 -12.38 3.91
C ILE A 182 -18.68 -12.43 4.64
N LYS A 183 -19.63 -11.55 4.29
CA LYS A 183 -21.01 -11.60 4.82
C LYS A 183 -21.66 -12.94 4.52
N LEU A 184 -21.46 -13.50 3.33
CA LEU A 184 -21.99 -14.81 2.97
C LEU A 184 -21.52 -15.89 3.95
N LEU A 185 -20.26 -15.87 4.40
CA LEU A 185 -19.71 -16.88 5.30
C LEU A 185 -20.20 -16.77 6.75
N TYR A 186 -20.27 -15.55 7.32
CA TYR A 186 -20.60 -15.33 8.75
C TYR A 186 -22.05 -14.90 9.00
N GLY A 187 -22.81 -14.58 7.96
CA GLY A 187 -24.14 -13.95 8.09
C GLY A 187 -24.06 -12.50 8.59
N ASP A 188 -25.20 -11.93 8.97
CA ASP A 188 -25.36 -10.52 9.40
C ASP A 188 -24.85 -10.20 10.82
N GLU A 189 -24.24 -11.15 11.53
CA GLU A 189 -23.86 -10.98 12.95
C GLU A 189 -22.50 -10.28 13.16
N CYS A 190 -21.76 -9.90 12.10
CA CYS A 190 -20.41 -9.34 12.24
C CYS A 190 -20.40 -7.81 12.13
N LYS A 191 -19.93 -7.12 13.17
CA LYS A 191 -19.93 -5.64 13.23
C LYS A 191 -18.88 -4.97 12.33
N SER A 192 -17.87 -5.71 11.82
CA SER A 192 -16.85 -5.18 10.90
C SER A 192 -16.39 -6.21 9.88
N TYR A 193 -17.14 -6.34 8.77
CA TYR A 193 -16.74 -7.16 7.61
C TYR A 193 -15.52 -6.59 6.89
N VAL A 194 -15.33 -5.27 6.93
CA VAL A 194 -14.23 -4.58 6.26
C VAL A 194 -12.89 -5.02 6.83
N ASP A 195 -12.77 -5.02 8.17
CA ASP A 195 -11.53 -5.45 8.82
C ASP A 195 -11.24 -6.93 8.54
N ARG A 196 -12.27 -7.79 8.54
CA ARG A 196 -12.10 -9.22 8.27
C ARG A 196 -11.71 -9.51 6.81
N ALA A 197 -12.31 -8.80 5.85
CA ALA A 197 -11.91 -8.89 4.45
C ALA A 197 -10.44 -8.44 4.26
N GLN A 198 -10.04 -7.36 4.93
CA GLN A 198 -8.67 -6.86 4.87
C GLN A 198 -7.67 -7.83 5.52
N ILE A 199 -8.01 -8.45 6.65
CA ILE A 199 -7.21 -9.50 7.30
C ILE A 199 -7.07 -10.70 6.38
N MET A 200 -8.15 -11.17 5.75
CA MET A 200 -8.07 -12.32 4.86
C MET A 200 -7.22 -12.02 3.61
N LEU A 201 -7.34 -10.81 3.06
CA LEU A 201 -6.54 -10.35 1.94
C LEU A 201 -5.04 -10.30 2.30
N ASP A 202 -4.72 -9.78 3.50
CA ASP A 202 -3.37 -9.77 4.07
C ASP A 202 -2.80 -11.19 4.20
N LEU A 203 -3.58 -12.13 4.76
CA LEU A 203 -3.19 -13.52 4.89
C LEU A 203 -2.91 -14.15 3.52
N TYR A 204 -3.74 -13.89 2.50
CA TYR A 204 -3.50 -14.45 1.17
C TYR A 204 -2.21 -13.94 0.53
N LEU A 205 -1.91 -12.64 0.68
CA LEU A 205 -0.73 -12.00 0.08
C LEU A 205 0.57 -12.31 0.83
N ASN A 206 0.51 -12.43 2.16
CA ASN A 206 1.70 -12.47 3.01
C ASN A 206 1.98 -13.82 3.67
N THR A 207 1.06 -14.79 3.60
CA THR A 207 1.33 -16.14 4.13
C THR A 207 2.43 -16.84 3.32
N PRO A 208 3.56 -17.21 3.94
CA PRO A 208 4.64 -17.90 3.24
C PRO A 208 4.37 -19.40 3.08
N ASP A 209 5.04 -20.03 2.12
CA ASP A 209 5.01 -21.49 1.98
C ASP A 209 5.75 -22.20 3.12
N LYS A 210 5.35 -23.45 3.43
CA LYS A 210 6.02 -24.22 4.49
C LYS A 210 7.46 -24.62 4.14
N GLY A 211 7.79 -24.74 2.86
CA GLY A 211 9.06 -25.28 2.40
C GLY A 211 10.21 -24.27 2.51
N LEU A 212 10.10 -23.17 1.77
CA LEU A 212 11.16 -22.17 1.63
C LEU A 212 10.85 -20.85 2.35
N ASN A 213 9.70 -20.76 3.01
CA ASN A 213 9.18 -19.54 3.61
C ASN A 213 9.06 -18.40 2.58
N GLU A 214 8.73 -18.74 1.33
CA GLU A 214 8.54 -17.84 0.21
C GLU A 214 7.06 -17.40 0.17
N THR A 215 6.82 -16.10 0.17
CA THR A 215 5.47 -15.53 -0.06
C THR A 215 5.06 -15.66 -1.53
N PRO A 216 3.77 -15.53 -1.87
CA PRO A 216 3.32 -15.47 -3.26
C PRO A 216 4.11 -14.48 -4.13
N LEU A 217 4.54 -13.35 -3.56
CA LEU A 217 5.40 -12.38 -4.24
C LEU A 217 6.79 -12.94 -4.56
N HIS A 218 7.41 -13.70 -3.64
CA HIS A 218 8.69 -14.37 -3.90
C HIS A 218 8.57 -15.35 -5.07
N PHE A 219 7.49 -16.14 -5.13
CA PHE A 219 7.24 -17.04 -6.26
C PHE A 219 7.11 -16.28 -7.57
N ALA A 220 6.31 -15.21 -7.60
CA ALA A 220 6.10 -14.40 -8.79
C ALA A 220 7.42 -13.85 -9.36
N VAL A 221 8.25 -13.30 -8.49
CA VAL A 221 9.50 -12.63 -8.85
C VAL A 221 10.60 -13.63 -9.24
N LYS A 222 10.70 -14.75 -8.53
CA LYS A 222 11.66 -15.85 -8.78
C LYS A 222 11.53 -16.45 -10.17
N PHE A 223 10.30 -16.56 -10.66
CA PHE A 223 9.96 -17.07 -12.00
C PHE A 223 9.73 -15.95 -13.03
N GLY A 224 10.01 -14.69 -12.71
CA GLY A 224 9.96 -13.59 -13.68
C GLY A 224 8.55 -13.25 -14.20
N MET A 225 7.50 -13.57 -13.45
CA MET A 225 6.11 -13.42 -13.88
C MET A 225 5.63 -11.96 -13.72
N LYS A 226 6.04 -11.08 -14.64
CA LYS A 226 5.78 -9.63 -14.61
C LYS A 226 4.31 -9.26 -14.35
N ASN A 227 3.38 -9.90 -15.06
CA ASN A 227 1.96 -9.58 -14.95
C ASN A 227 1.40 -9.94 -13.56
N VAL A 228 1.83 -11.08 -13.01
CA VAL A 228 1.45 -11.50 -11.66
C VAL A 228 2.04 -10.57 -10.60
N VAL A 229 3.32 -10.19 -10.74
CA VAL A 229 3.96 -9.20 -9.84
C VAL A 229 3.19 -7.88 -9.84
N ARG A 230 2.76 -7.41 -11.02
CA ARG A 230 1.96 -6.18 -11.14
C ARG A 230 0.65 -6.27 -10.36
N VAL A 231 -0.06 -7.39 -10.44
CA VAL A 231 -1.31 -7.63 -9.69
C VAL A 231 -1.04 -7.68 -8.19
N LEU A 232 -0.01 -8.40 -7.73
CA LEU A 232 0.27 -8.48 -6.30
C LEU A 232 0.65 -7.12 -5.70
N VAL A 233 1.48 -6.35 -6.42
CA VAL A 233 1.94 -5.02 -5.98
C VAL A 233 0.84 -3.96 -6.01
N SER A 234 -0.22 -4.12 -6.80
CA SER A 234 -1.32 -3.14 -6.81
C SER A 234 -2.12 -3.13 -5.50
N TYR A 235 -2.02 -4.18 -4.67
CA TYR A 235 -2.68 -4.22 -3.37
C TYR A 235 -1.79 -3.61 -2.28
N PRO A 236 -2.27 -2.59 -1.54
CA PRO A 236 -1.48 -1.92 -0.50
C PRO A 236 -1.01 -2.81 0.65
N CYS A 237 -1.74 -3.90 0.92
CA CYS A 237 -1.42 -4.87 1.97
C CYS A 237 -0.30 -5.85 1.56
N CYS A 238 0.18 -5.86 0.32
CA CYS A 238 1.27 -6.73 -0.10
C CYS A 238 2.61 -6.23 0.47
N ILE A 239 3.21 -6.99 1.38
CA ILE A 239 4.49 -6.61 2.00
C ILE A 239 5.65 -7.04 1.10
N LYS A 240 6.40 -6.06 0.60
CA LYS A 240 7.54 -6.28 -0.31
C LYS A 240 8.86 -6.61 0.41
N THR A 241 8.90 -6.44 1.72
CA THR A 241 10.12 -6.51 2.55
C THR A 241 10.24 -7.80 3.37
N LEU A 242 9.34 -8.77 3.19
CA LEU A 242 9.41 -10.04 3.92
C LEU A 242 10.60 -10.88 3.42
N PRO A 243 11.45 -11.40 4.31
CA PRO A 243 12.56 -12.27 3.93
C PRO A 243 12.15 -13.75 3.85
N ASN A 244 12.73 -14.49 2.91
CA ASN A 244 12.59 -15.94 2.82
C ASN A 244 13.47 -16.69 3.86
N LYS A 245 13.47 -18.03 3.83
CA LYS A 245 14.33 -18.88 4.71
C LYS A 245 15.83 -18.58 4.60
N TYR A 246 16.28 -18.09 3.44
CA TYR A 246 17.65 -17.68 3.17
C TYR A 246 17.92 -16.20 3.49
N LYS A 247 16.98 -15.49 4.12
CA LYS A 247 17.03 -14.05 4.40
C LYS A 247 17.12 -13.16 3.17
N GLN A 248 16.71 -13.67 2.00
CA GLN A 248 16.66 -12.91 0.76
C GLN A 248 15.30 -12.24 0.63
N LEU A 249 15.30 -11.02 0.12
CA LEU A 249 14.08 -10.27 -0.20
C LEU A 249 13.58 -10.63 -1.61
N PRO A 250 12.32 -10.34 -1.95
CA PRO A 250 11.81 -10.52 -3.32
C PRO A 250 12.69 -9.84 -4.37
N ILE A 251 13.23 -8.66 -4.06
CA ILE A 251 14.11 -7.90 -4.97
C ILE A 251 15.44 -8.60 -5.27
N ASP A 252 15.92 -9.47 -4.37
CA ASP A 252 17.21 -10.17 -4.52
C ASP A 252 17.09 -11.42 -5.38
N ILE A 253 15.89 -11.99 -5.52
CA ILE A 253 15.65 -13.27 -6.18
C ILE A 253 15.02 -13.16 -7.57
N ILE A 254 14.96 -11.94 -8.12
CA ILE A 254 14.37 -11.63 -9.44
C ILE A 254 14.99 -12.53 -10.52
N CYS A 255 14.13 -13.28 -11.22
CA CYS A 255 14.52 -14.16 -12.34
C CYS A 255 15.59 -15.22 -12.00
N SER A 256 15.74 -15.58 -10.72
CA SER A 256 16.75 -16.56 -10.29
C SER A 256 16.51 -17.98 -10.82
N ARG A 257 15.28 -18.32 -11.21
CA ARG A 257 14.92 -19.64 -11.76
C ARG A 257 14.39 -19.60 -13.19
N THR A 258 14.45 -18.45 -13.86
CA THR A 258 14.04 -18.33 -15.25
C THR A 258 15.21 -18.60 -16.17
N ASN A 259 15.00 -19.41 -17.21
CA ASN A 259 16.01 -19.65 -18.25
C ASN A 259 16.22 -18.43 -19.16
N GLN A 260 15.43 -17.36 -19.00
CA GLN A 260 15.54 -16.13 -19.76
C GLN A 260 16.44 -15.13 -19.02
N GLU A 261 17.60 -14.84 -19.60
CA GLU A 261 18.48 -13.73 -19.18
C GLU A 261 17.97 -12.38 -19.73
N ASP A 262 16.66 -12.15 -19.64
CA ASP A 262 16.07 -10.88 -20.08
C ASP A 262 16.35 -9.80 -19.03
N GLU A 263 17.50 -9.12 -19.17
CA GLU A 263 17.88 -7.99 -18.32
C GLU A 263 16.84 -6.86 -18.35
N LYS A 264 16.08 -6.73 -19.45
CA LYS A 264 14.93 -5.82 -19.54
C LYS A 264 13.83 -6.23 -18.56
N LEU A 265 13.44 -7.50 -18.54
CA LEU A 265 12.40 -8.03 -17.65
C LEU A 265 12.81 -7.89 -16.18
N LYS A 266 14.07 -8.18 -15.85
CA LYS A 266 14.62 -7.99 -14.50
C LYS A 266 14.50 -6.53 -14.05
N LYS A 267 14.87 -5.58 -14.92
CA LYS A 267 14.76 -4.14 -14.63
C LYS A 267 13.30 -3.72 -14.44
N GLU A 268 12.39 -4.18 -15.28
CA GLU A 268 10.97 -3.86 -15.15
C GLU A 268 10.36 -4.40 -13.85
N ILE A 269 10.65 -5.66 -13.49
CA ILE A 269 10.17 -6.24 -12.22
C ILE A 269 10.79 -5.50 -11.03
N ARG A 270 12.06 -5.13 -11.10
CA ARG A 270 12.71 -4.33 -10.05
C ARG A 270 12.00 -2.98 -9.85
N ILE A 271 11.68 -2.27 -10.93
CA ILE A 271 10.94 -0.99 -10.87
C ILE A 271 9.54 -1.18 -10.26
N LEU A 272 8.87 -2.32 -10.50
CA LEU A 272 7.57 -2.61 -9.88
C LEU A 272 7.69 -2.89 -8.37
N LEU A 273 8.77 -3.55 -7.94
CA LEU A 273 9.01 -3.86 -6.54
C LEU A 273 9.46 -2.63 -5.75
N GLU A 274 10.20 -1.74 -6.38
CA GLU A 274 10.58 -0.46 -5.78
C GLU A 274 9.34 0.40 -5.47
N GLU A 275 9.46 1.25 -4.45
CA GLU A 275 8.45 2.24 -4.15
C GLU A 275 8.41 3.31 -5.25
N GLN A 276 7.20 3.66 -5.67
CA GLN A 276 6.98 4.69 -6.67
C GLN A 276 6.78 6.04 -5.97
N TYR A 277 7.67 6.97 -6.26
CA TYR A 277 7.65 8.33 -5.75
C TYR A 277 7.09 9.30 -6.79
N TYR A 278 6.38 10.29 -6.30
CA TYR A 278 5.78 11.38 -7.05
C TYR A 278 6.28 12.71 -6.49
N VAL A 279 6.59 13.66 -7.37
CA VAL A 279 7.04 15.01 -6.98
C VAL A 279 5.90 16.00 -7.27
N PRO A 280 5.25 16.58 -6.25
CA PRO A 280 4.12 17.49 -6.43
C PRO A 280 4.54 18.96 -6.48
N VAL A 281 3.74 19.77 -7.15
CA VAL A 281 3.71 21.23 -7.02
C VAL A 281 2.59 21.62 -6.08
N LEU A 282 2.95 22.38 -5.05
CA LEU A 282 2.03 22.91 -4.05
C LEU A 282 1.80 24.40 -4.33
N ARG A 283 0.52 24.77 -4.49
CA ARG A 283 0.07 26.17 -4.52
C ARG A 283 -0.91 26.43 -3.39
N SER A 284 -0.95 27.68 -2.93
CA SER A 284 -2.06 28.14 -2.08
C SER A 284 -3.31 28.35 -2.93
N GLU A 285 -4.49 28.07 -2.37
CA GLU A 285 -5.77 28.33 -3.04
C GLU A 285 -5.93 29.81 -3.42
N ASP A 286 -5.50 30.71 -2.51
CA ASP A 286 -5.60 32.15 -2.66
C ASP A 286 -4.41 32.82 -3.38
N ASN A 287 -3.46 32.03 -3.90
CA ASN A 287 -2.17 32.52 -4.43
C ASN A 287 -1.39 33.44 -3.47
N SER A 288 -1.68 33.36 -2.16
CA SER A 288 -1.05 34.16 -1.11
C SER A 288 0.40 33.73 -0.83
N LEU A 289 0.71 32.47 -1.10
CA LEU A 289 2.07 31.90 -1.00
C LEU A 289 2.64 31.59 -2.38
N GLN A 290 3.95 31.82 -2.52
CA GLN A 290 4.67 31.42 -3.72
C GLN A 290 4.58 29.89 -3.93
N PRO A 291 4.48 29.42 -5.18
CA PRO A 291 4.38 27.99 -5.48
C PRO A 291 5.68 27.25 -5.10
N VAL A 292 5.53 26.14 -4.37
CA VAL A 292 6.65 25.34 -3.85
C VAL A 292 6.61 23.94 -4.44
N ILE A 293 7.79 23.41 -4.79
CA ILE A 293 7.94 22.00 -5.15
C ILE A 293 8.03 21.18 -3.86
N GLY A 294 7.03 20.32 -3.64
CA GLY A 294 6.92 19.47 -2.48
C GLY A 294 8.01 18.40 -2.43
N GLU A 295 8.08 17.68 -1.31
CA GLU A 295 8.96 16.52 -1.18
C GLU A 295 8.40 15.33 -1.97
N PRO A 296 9.27 14.42 -2.47
CA PRO A 296 8.80 13.21 -3.11
C PRO A 296 7.97 12.38 -2.14
N PHE A 297 6.75 12.02 -2.52
CA PHE A 297 5.87 11.19 -1.70
C PHE A 297 5.51 9.89 -2.43
N SER A 298 5.25 8.85 -1.65
CA SER A 298 4.73 7.57 -2.13
C SER A 298 3.23 7.48 -1.81
N PRO A 299 2.41 6.74 -2.58
CA PRO A 299 1.01 6.48 -2.22
C PRO A 299 0.82 5.90 -0.81
N THR A 300 1.84 5.18 -0.30
CA THR A 300 1.87 4.61 1.05
C THR A 300 2.16 5.66 2.14
N SER A 301 2.74 6.81 1.77
CA SER A 301 3.09 7.90 2.68
C SER A 301 2.62 9.23 2.08
N PRO A 302 1.33 9.60 2.24
CA PRO A 302 0.76 10.78 1.60
C PRO A 302 1.45 12.07 2.07
N VAL A 303 1.38 13.10 1.22
CA VAL A 303 1.93 14.44 1.54
C VAL A 303 1.15 15.04 2.71
N ASN A 304 1.85 15.47 3.75
CA ASN A 304 1.26 16.29 4.81
C ASN A 304 1.17 17.73 4.32
N ILE A 305 0.02 18.08 3.74
CA ILE A 305 -0.22 19.37 3.08
C ILE A 305 -0.62 20.47 4.07
N CYS A 306 -1.12 20.10 5.26
CA CYS A 306 -1.62 21.03 6.26
C CYS A 306 -0.77 20.94 7.54
N THR A 307 0.19 21.85 7.69
CA THR A 307 1.05 21.90 8.89
C THR A 307 0.37 22.68 10.03
N ASP A 308 -0.45 23.71 9.71
CA ASP A 308 -1.11 24.56 10.71
C ASP A 308 -2.53 24.98 10.27
N PRO A 309 -3.52 25.07 11.19
CA PRO A 309 -4.91 25.48 10.88
C PRO A 309 -5.07 26.96 10.50
N ILE A 310 -4.03 27.78 10.69
CA ILE A 310 -4.02 29.23 10.40
C ILE A 310 -3.32 29.52 9.05
N SER A 311 -2.51 28.57 8.57
CA SER A 311 -1.81 28.71 7.30
C SER A 311 -2.78 28.48 6.13
N PRO A 312 -2.61 29.20 5.00
CA PRO A 312 -3.47 29.02 3.84
C PRO A 312 -3.38 27.58 3.32
N ARG A 313 -4.52 27.05 2.88
CA ARG A 313 -4.60 25.68 2.37
C ARG A 313 -3.75 25.55 1.12
N LEU A 314 -2.82 24.60 1.17
CA LEU A 314 -2.03 24.20 0.02
C LEU A 314 -2.79 23.12 -0.75
N GLU A 315 -2.68 23.13 -2.07
CA GLU A 315 -3.26 22.13 -2.96
C GLU A 315 -2.20 21.65 -3.94
N VAL A 316 -2.27 20.35 -4.29
CA VAL A 316 -1.44 19.78 -5.34
C VAL A 316 -2.00 20.24 -6.69
N ARG A 317 -1.27 21.11 -7.39
CA ARG A 317 -1.68 21.61 -8.72
C ARG A 317 -1.06 20.86 -9.88
N ALA A 318 0.05 20.17 -9.65
CA ALA A 318 0.64 19.26 -10.63
C ALA A 318 1.51 18.23 -9.91
N PHE A 319 1.80 17.11 -10.57
CA PHE A 319 2.78 16.14 -10.08
C PHE A 319 3.47 15.38 -11.22
N ALA A 320 4.71 14.98 -10.96
CA ALA A 320 5.52 14.13 -11.84
C ALA A 320 5.77 12.77 -11.18
N GLY A 321 5.52 11.67 -11.90
CA GLY A 321 5.78 10.31 -11.43
C GLY A 321 4.97 9.29 -12.25
N PRO A 322 5.14 7.98 -12.05
CA PRO A 322 5.94 7.33 -11.01
C PRO A 322 7.44 7.29 -11.33
N MET A 323 8.29 7.46 -10.31
CA MET A 323 9.74 7.28 -10.43
C MET A 323 10.38 6.73 -9.15
N THR A 324 11.62 6.28 -9.21
CA THR A 324 12.35 5.77 -8.03
C THR A 324 12.72 6.91 -7.08
N LYS A 325 12.98 6.61 -5.80
CA LYS A 325 13.32 7.62 -4.79
C LYS A 325 14.50 8.52 -5.20
N SER A 326 15.59 7.91 -5.69
CA SER A 326 16.78 8.64 -6.15
C SER A 326 16.45 9.56 -7.32
N ARG A 327 15.73 9.05 -8.32
CA ARG A 327 15.30 9.82 -9.49
C ARG A 327 14.36 10.96 -9.11
N ALA A 328 13.46 10.74 -8.14
CA ALA A 328 12.56 11.78 -7.63
C ALA A 328 13.29 12.91 -6.92
N LEU A 329 14.32 12.58 -6.13
CA LEU A 329 15.17 13.58 -5.46
C LEU A 329 15.98 14.39 -6.47
N GLU A 330 16.55 13.74 -7.50
CA GLU A 330 17.25 14.41 -8.58
C GLU A 330 16.33 15.30 -9.41
N PHE A 331 15.15 14.80 -9.78
CA PHE A 331 14.11 15.53 -10.48
C PHE A 331 13.71 16.79 -9.70
N ARG A 332 13.40 16.64 -8.41
CA ARG A 332 13.11 17.77 -7.50
C ARG A 332 14.26 18.77 -7.43
N LYS A 333 15.52 18.30 -7.35
CA LYS A 333 16.70 19.17 -7.28
C LYS A 333 16.84 20.02 -8.55
N LYS A 334 16.71 19.40 -9.74
CA LYS A 334 16.73 20.12 -11.02
C LYS A 334 15.54 21.07 -11.16
N TRP A 335 14.35 20.67 -10.72
CA TRP A 335 13.17 21.52 -10.82
C TRP A 335 13.20 22.73 -9.87
N LYS A 336 13.72 22.55 -8.65
CA LYS A 336 13.87 23.63 -7.66
C LYS A 336 14.99 24.59 -8.04
N THR A 337 16.08 24.04 -8.56
CA THR A 337 17.28 24.78 -8.93
C THR A 337 17.81 24.18 -10.23
N PRO A 338 17.33 24.67 -11.39
CA PRO A 338 17.90 24.29 -12.68
C PRO A 338 19.41 24.57 -12.66
N PRO A 339 20.26 23.66 -13.14
CA PRO A 339 21.71 23.88 -13.14
C PRO A 339 22.03 25.19 -13.85
N ARG A 340 22.54 26.17 -13.12
CA ARG A 340 23.18 27.34 -13.72
C ARG A 340 24.46 26.84 -14.37
N LEU A 341 24.46 26.61 -15.68
CA LEU A 341 25.72 26.52 -16.42
C LEU A 341 26.47 27.81 -16.10
N ARG A 342 27.58 27.70 -15.35
CA ARG A 342 28.43 28.84 -15.03
C ARG A 342 28.79 29.47 -16.37
N MET A 343 28.41 30.73 -16.55
CA MET A 343 28.88 31.54 -17.66
C MET A 343 30.41 31.59 -17.58
N THR A 344 31.09 30.73 -18.34
CA THR A 344 32.43 31.05 -18.79
C THR A 344 32.27 32.05 -19.92
N PRO A 345 32.78 33.29 -19.80
CA PRO A 345 32.84 34.17 -20.95
C PRO A 345 33.86 33.54 -21.90
N ILE A 346 33.41 33.13 -23.09
CA ILE A 346 34.15 32.90 -24.35
C ILE A 346 33.31 31.92 -25.17
N LYS A 347 32.43 32.45 -26.02
CA LYS A 347 32.60 32.36 -27.47
C LYS A 347 31.59 33.28 -28.13
N MET A 348 32.15 34.15 -28.95
CA MET A 348 31.44 35.09 -29.80
C MET A 348 30.46 34.33 -30.69
N ILE A 349 29.28 34.94 -30.86
CA ILE A 349 28.65 35.26 -32.14
C ILE A 349 29.23 34.44 -33.30
N VAL A 350 28.56 33.34 -33.64
CA VAL A 350 28.38 32.95 -35.04
C VAL A 350 26.90 32.65 -35.18
N GLU A 351 26.26 33.46 -36.01
CA GLU A 351 24.93 33.25 -36.53
C GLU A 351 24.88 31.87 -37.21
N ASP A 352 24.07 30.97 -36.66
CA ASP A 352 23.44 29.94 -37.50
C ASP A 352 22.09 29.57 -36.87
N GLU A 353 21.04 30.03 -37.55
CA GLU A 353 19.67 29.67 -37.28
C GLU A 353 19.48 28.17 -37.55
N SER A 354 19.34 27.38 -36.48
CA SER A 354 18.41 26.24 -36.34
C SER A 354 18.94 25.21 -35.34
N ASN A 355 18.09 24.89 -34.35
CA ASN A 355 18.14 23.67 -33.51
C ASN A 355 19.02 23.63 -32.25
N VAL A 356 18.87 24.58 -31.31
CA VAL A 356 19.22 24.33 -29.90
C VAL A 356 18.17 24.95 -28.96
N THR A 357 17.12 24.20 -28.62
CA THR A 357 15.98 24.68 -27.81
C THR A 357 16.13 24.51 -26.29
N ASP A 358 17.16 23.83 -25.78
CA ASP A 358 17.23 23.50 -24.34
C ASP A 358 18.40 24.18 -23.62
N SER A 359 18.31 25.50 -23.44
CA SER A 359 19.23 26.24 -22.55
C SER A 359 18.59 26.50 -21.18
N PRO A 360 19.31 26.29 -20.05
CA PRO A 360 18.81 26.55 -18.69
C PRO A 360 18.36 28.00 -18.44
N VAL A 361 18.77 28.94 -19.28
CA VAL A 361 18.33 30.34 -19.25
C VAL A 361 16.84 30.48 -19.61
N ASN A 362 16.34 29.63 -20.51
CA ASN A 362 14.94 29.63 -20.93
C ASN A 362 14.02 29.17 -19.80
N HIS A 363 14.40 28.16 -19.00
CA HIS A 363 13.57 27.71 -17.88
C HIS A 363 13.38 28.77 -16.79
N LEU A 364 14.39 29.60 -16.53
CA LEU A 364 14.26 30.70 -15.57
C LEU A 364 13.37 31.83 -16.12
N ALA A 365 13.54 32.16 -17.41
CA ALA A 365 12.70 33.14 -18.09
C ALA A 365 11.23 32.67 -18.16
N LEU A 366 10.98 31.40 -18.49
CA LEU A 366 9.64 30.80 -18.53
C LEU A 366 8.96 30.77 -17.16
N ARG A 367 9.72 30.53 -16.08
CA ARG A 367 9.20 30.63 -14.71
C ARG A 367 8.84 32.06 -14.30
N LEU A 368 9.57 33.05 -14.80
CA LEU A 368 9.37 34.47 -14.47
C LEU A 368 8.33 35.15 -15.38
N GLN A 369 8.08 34.62 -16.58
CA GLN A 369 7.13 35.17 -17.54
C GLN A 369 5.67 34.82 -17.22
N ASP A 370 5.43 33.69 -16.55
CA ASP A 370 4.11 33.20 -16.19
C ASP A 370 4.03 32.96 -14.68
N ALA A 371 3.47 33.94 -13.96
CA ALA A 371 3.34 33.87 -12.50
C ALA A 371 2.39 32.75 -12.04
N GLU A 372 1.43 32.37 -12.88
CA GLU A 372 0.41 31.38 -12.54
C GLU A 372 0.79 29.95 -12.94
N LYS A 373 1.47 29.74 -14.07
CA LYS A 373 1.79 28.40 -14.59
C LYS A 373 3.24 28.20 -15.03
N GLY A 374 4.12 29.16 -14.76
CA GLY A 374 5.54 29.06 -15.14
C GLY A 374 6.25 27.87 -14.49
N LEU A 375 5.88 27.50 -13.26
CA LEU A 375 6.47 26.35 -12.57
C LEU A 375 6.06 25.00 -13.18
N GLU A 376 4.79 24.88 -13.59
CA GLU A 376 4.22 23.74 -14.29
C GLU A 376 4.86 23.59 -15.65
N ARG A 377 5.08 24.69 -16.38
CA ARG A 377 5.73 24.66 -17.68
C ARG A 377 7.14 24.09 -17.58
N VAL A 378 7.94 24.56 -16.62
CA VAL A 378 9.28 23.98 -16.37
C VAL A 378 9.19 22.51 -15.93
N GLY A 379 8.21 22.17 -15.09
CA GLY A 379 7.99 20.78 -14.67
C GLY A 379 7.59 19.85 -15.82
N ARG A 380 6.80 20.37 -16.77
CA ARG A 380 6.38 19.70 -18.01
C ARG A 380 7.54 19.37 -18.92
N ASP A 381 8.43 20.33 -19.13
CA ASP A 381 9.61 20.16 -19.98
C ASP A 381 10.59 19.18 -19.32
N LEU A 382 10.78 19.32 -18.00
CA LEU A 382 11.63 18.41 -17.23
C LEU A 382 11.07 16.98 -17.20
N ALA A 383 9.75 16.81 -17.11
CA ALA A 383 9.10 15.49 -17.16
C ALA A 383 9.32 14.82 -18.53
N GLU A 384 9.36 15.60 -19.61
CA GLU A 384 9.68 15.11 -20.95
C GLU A 384 11.16 14.71 -21.08
N GLU A 385 12.10 15.55 -20.59
CA GLU A 385 13.54 15.22 -20.51
C GLU A 385 13.77 13.92 -19.72
N TYR A 386 13.08 13.78 -18.59
CA TYR A 386 13.17 12.60 -17.75
C TYR A 386 12.29 11.45 -18.23
N GLN A 387 11.48 11.57 -19.29
CA GLN A 387 10.53 10.52 -19.71
C GLN A 387 9.67 9.99 -18.55
N VAL A 388 9.13 10.90 -17.74
CA VAL A 388 8.24 10.58 -16.61
C VAL A 388 6.84 11.11 -16.91
N SER A 389 5.81 10.40 -16.46
CA SER A 389 4.44 10.87 -16.61
C SER A 389 4.21 12.15 -15.78
N TRP A 390 3.51 13.07 -16.40
CA TRP A 390 3.18 14.37 -15.86
C TRP A 390 1.66 14.49 -15.79
N LYS A 391 1.13 15.14 -14.74
CA LYS A 391 -0.30 15.42 -14.60
C LYS A 391 -0.50 16.77 -13.95
N GLU A 392 -1.36 17.59 -14.55
CA GLU A 392 -1.74 18.91 -14.01
C GLU A 392 -3.20 18.95 -13.67
N TYR A 393 -3.52 19.68 -12.61
CA TYR A 393 -4.89 19.98 -12.25
C TYR A 393 -5.44 21.11 -13.11
N TRP A 394 -6.58 20.85 -13.74
CA TRP A 394 -7.31 21.83 -14.54
C TRP A 394 -8.64 22.17 -13.86
N PRO A 395 -8.80 23.40 -13.30
CA PRO A 395 -10.01 23.77 -12.57
C PRO A 395 -11.31 23.58 -13.36
N PHE A 396 -11.28 23.77 -14.68
CA PHE A 396 -12.46 23.61 -15.53
C PHE A 396 -12.87 22.15 -15.75
N LEU A 397 -11.92 21.20 -15.65
CA LEU A 397 -12.20 19.75 -15.69
C LEU A 397 -12.48 19.19 -14.30
N ASN A 398 -12.06 19.91 -13.24
CA ASN A 398 -12.02 19.40 -11.87
C ASN A 398 -11.28 18.05 -11.77
N ASP A 399 -10.24 17.87 -12.59
CA ASP A 399 -9.50 16.61 -12.72
C ASP A 399 -8.05 16.89 -13.16
N PHE A 400 -7.19 15.90 -12.92
CA PHE A 400 -5.81 15.89 -13.38
C PHE A 400 -5.71 15.33 -14.81
N ALA A 401 -5.08 16.10 -15.69
CA ALA A 401 -4.87 15.73 -17.09
C ALA A 401 -3.54 16.26 -17.64
N ASP A 402 -2.99 15.54 -18.62
CA ASP A 402 -1.89 16.01 -19.45
C ASP A 402 -2.34 16.03 -20.91
N PHE A 403 -2.55 17.22 -21.45
CA PHE A 403 -3.05 17.42 -22.81
C PHE A 403 -2.02 17.13 -23.91
N ARG A 404 -0.79 16.75 -23.56
CA ARG A 404 0.17 16.19 -24.54
C ARG A 404 -0.07 14.70 -24.78
N THR A 405 -0.81 14.04 -23.90
CA THR A 405 -1.16 12.62 -24.03
C THR A 405 -2.50 12.45 -24.74
N SER A 406 -2.66 11.35 -25.47
CA SER A 406 -3.94 10.97 -26.09
C SER A 406 -5.06 10.83 -25.04
N GLU A 407 -4.75 10.28 -23.87
CA GLU A 407 -5.70 10.17 -22.76
C GLU A 407 -6.20 11.54 -22.28
N GLY A 408 -5.31 12.52 -22.14
CA GLY A 408 -5.68 13.88 -21.74
C GLY A 408 -6.50 14.60 -22.81
N LEU A 409 -6.16 14.42 -24.09
CA LEU A 409 -6.96 14.97 -25.19
C LEU A 409 -8.36 14.37 -25.22
N ILE A 410 -8.52 13.07 -25.03
CA ILE A 410 -9.85 12.42 -24.95
C ILE A 410 -10.67 12.99 -23.78
N LYS A 411 -10.04 13.27 -22.62
CA LYS A 411 -10.73 13.93 -21.50
C LYS A 411 -11.19 15.35 -21.87
N LEU A 412 -10.34 16.10 -22.57
CA LEU A 412 -10.65 17.45 -23.04
C LEU A 412 -11.78 17.43 -24.06
N ASP A 413 -11.71 16.54 -25.06
CA ASP A 413 -12.73 16.40 -26.10
C ASP A 413 -14.08 16.05 -25.49
N ARG A 414 -14.13 15.11 -24.54
CA ARG A 414 -15.37 14.76 -23.82
C ARG A 414 -15.94 15.96 -23.06
N TYR A 415 -15.09 16.77 -22.46
CA TYR A 415 -15.52 17.99 -21.77
C TYR A 415 -16.09 19.02 -22.76
N LEU A 416 -15.41 19.25 -23.88
CA LEU A 416 -15.85 20.17 -24.93
C LEU A 416 -17.15 19.71 -25.57
N GLU A 417 -17.30 18.40 -25.83
CA GLU A 417 -18.52 17.80 -26.34
C GLU A 417 -19.69 18.03 -25.38
N ARG A 418 -19.49 17.80 -24.08
CA ARG A 418 -20.52 18.07 -23.07
C ARG A 418 -20.89 19.55 -22.99
N LYS A 419 -19.88 20.44 -22.96
CA LYS A 419 -20.08 21.89 -23.00
C LYS A 419 -20.86 22.34 -24.24
N PHE A 420 -20.56 21.74 -25.39
CA PHE A 420 -21.26 22.03 -26.64
C PHE A 420 -22.71 21.55 -26.60
N GLN A 421 -22.96 20.35 -26.07
CA GLN A 421 -24.32 19.84 -25.87
C GLN A 421 -25.12 20.72 -24.90
N ASP A 422 -24.53 21.11 -23.76
CA ASP A 422 -25.15 21.98 -22.76
C ASP A 422 -25.48 23.36 -23.36
N HIS A 423 -24.55 23.94 -24.14
CA HIS A 423 -24.76 25.19 -24.85
C HIS A 423 -25.86 25.05 -25.93
N THR A 424 -25.87 23.95 -26.67
CA THR A 424 -26.90 23.65 -27.66
C THR A 424 -28.29 23.51 -27.02
N LEU A 425 -28.38 22.84 -25.86
CA LEU A 425 -29.61 22.73 -25.07
C LEU A 425 -30.06 24.09 -24.53
N TYR A 426 -29.13 24.91 -24.04
CA TYR A 426 -29.42 26.28 -23.59
C TYR A 426 -29.96 27.17 -24.73
N CYS A 427 -29.36 27.11 -25.92
CA CYS A 427 -29.86 27.81 -27.11
C CYS A 427 -31.23 27.29 -27.58
N LYS A 428 -31.49 25.98 -27.46
CA LYS A 428 -32.81 25.38 -27.77
C LYS A 428 -33.90 25.79 -26.77
N GLN A 429 -33.58 25.90 -25.48
CA GLN A 429 -34.53 26.37 -24.46
C GLN A 429 -34.85 27.86 -24.57
N ASN A 430 -33.93 28.68 -25.10
CA ASN A 430 -34.15 30.11 -25.33
C ASN A 430 -34.81 30.43 -26.68
N THR A 431 -34.76 29.53 -27.67
CA THR A 431 -35.49 29.69 -28.95
C THR A 431 -36.99 29.45 -28.80
N ASP A 432 -37.43 28.75 -27.74
CA ASP A 432 -38.85 28.65 -27.37
C ASP A 432 -39.36 29.87 -26.55
N LYS A 433 -38.49 30.86 -26.24
CA LYS A 433 -38.87 32.05 -25.45
C LYS A 433 -38.46 33.41 -26.03
N ALA A 434 -37.71 33.49 -27.11
CA ALA A 434 -37.52 34.75 -27.83
C ALA A 434 -37.16 34.51 -29.30
N ASN A 435 -37.94 35.11 -30.19
CA ASN A 435 -37.51 35.39 -31.55
C ASN A 435 -36.19 36.19 -31.52
N SER A 436 -35.22 35.67 -32.28
CA SER A 436 -34.19 36.33 -33.10
C SER A 436 -33.44 37.57 -32.56
N GLU A 437 -32.10 37.54 -32.73
CA GLU A 437 -31.19 38.70 -32.84
C GLU A 437 -30.84 39.51 -31.58
N MET A 438 -30.08 38.95 -30.61
CA MET A 438 -29.38 39.83 -29.65
C MET A 438 -28.05 39.29 -29.10
N THR A 439 -27.76 37.99 -29.16
CA THR A 439 -26.59 37.45 -28.42
C THR A 439 -25.27 37.55 -29.18
N THR A 440 -25.25 37.37 -30.50
CA THR A 440 -24.04 37.53 -31.35
C THR A 440 -23.58 38.98 -31.39
N VAL A 441 -24.52 39.92 -31.54
CA VAL A 441 -24.26 41.37 -31.56
C VAL A 441 -23.52 41.82 -30.28
N ARG A 442 -23.77 41.18 -29.14
CA ARG A 442 -23.23 41.62 -27.84
C ARG A 442 -21.75 41.32 -27.65
N ILE A 443 -21.24 40.21 -28.18
CA ILE A 443 -19.81 39.86 -28.10
C ILE A 443 -19.02 40.64 -29.15
N ASP A 444 -19.53 40.74 -30.38
CA ASP A 444 -18.89 41.53 -31.44
C ASP A 444 -18.83 43.02 -31.07
N TYR A 445 -19.88 43.55 -30.43
CA TYR A 445 -19.90 44.90 -29.87
C TYR A 445 -18.91 45.08 -28.71
N LEU A 446 -18.76 44.07 -27.84
CA LEU A 446 -17.79 44.10 -26.74
C LEU A 446 -16.34 44.04 -27.27
N CYS A 447 -16.08 43.21 -28.28
CA CYS A 447 -14.79 43.14 -28.98
C CYS A 447 -14.45 44.46 -29.68
N SER A 448 -15.44 45.08 -30.35
CA SER A 448 -15.28 46.39 -30.96
C SER A 448 -15.04 47.51 -29.93
N GLN A 449 -15.70 47.46 -28.77
CA GLN A 449 -15.44 48.39 -27.66
C GLN A 449 -14.09 48.16 -27.00
N LEU A 450 -13.63 46.92 -26.86
CA LEU A 450 -12.31 46.61 -26.31
C LEU A 450 -11.19 47.01 -27.26
N GLU A 451 -11.41 46.92 -28.57
CA GLU A 451 -10.51 47.49 -29.58
C GLU A 451 -10.38 49.02 -29.44
N SER A 452 -11.46 49.71 -29.09
CA SER A 452 -11.43 51.15 -28.82
C SER A 452 -10.77 51.54 -27.48
N CYS A 453 -10.53 50.56 -26.60
CA CYS A 453 -9.87 50.74 -25.31
C CYS A 453 -8.38 50.34 -25.33
N LEU A 454 -7.85 49.90 -26.47
CA LEU A 454 -6.41 49.79 -26.67
C LEU A 454 -5.82 51.20 -26.63
N LEU A 455 -5.07 51.50 -25.57
CA LEU A 455 -4.25 52.71 -25.46
C LEU A 455 -3.47 52.86 -26.77
N ASP A 456 -3.76 53.94 -27.49
CA ASP A 456 -3.14 54.29 -28.75
C ASP A 456 -1.66 53.92 -28.75
N LYS A 457 -1.31 53.02 -29.67
CA LYS A 457 0.02 53.01 -30.27
C LYS A 457 0.19 54.37 -30.93
N ARG A 458 0.63 55.36 -30.16
CA ARG A 458 1.14 56.60 -30.73
C ARG A 458 2.20 56.20 -31.73
N GLU A 459 1.94 56.56 -32.97
CA GLU A 459 2.91 56.55 -34.05
C GLU A 459 4.23 57.12 -33.51
N ASN A 460 5.32 56.44 -33.86
CA ASN A 460 6.67 56.88 -33.59
C ASN A 460 6.90 58.23 -34.29
N ASN A 461 6.56 59.34 -33.64
CA ASN A 461 7.24 60.60 -33.84
C ASN A 461 8.41 60.63 -32.86
N ILE A 462 9.53 60.08 -33.31
CA ILE A 462 10.83 60.27 -32.69
C ILE A 462 11.31 61.65 -33.13
N ASP A 463 10.81 62.68 -32.46
CA ASP A 463 11.49 63.95 -32.26
C ASP A 463 10.76 64.67 -31.10
N ASP A 464 11.52 65.07 -30.09
CA ASP A 464 11.13 65.91 -28.95
C ASP A 464 10.36 65.28 -27.76
N LEU A 465 10.83 64.15 -27.23
CA LEU A 465 10.57 63.79 -25.83
C LEU A 465 11.91 63.65 -25.07
N GLU A 466 12.27 64.73 -24.37
CA GLU A 466 13.37 64.79 -23.42
C GLU A 466 13.05 63.88 -22.22
N PHE A 467 13.58 62.66 -22.23
CA PHE A 467 13.53 61.76 -21.08
C PHE A 467 14.60 62.15 -20.07
N PHE A 468 14.19 62.65 -18.90
CA PHE A 468 15.08 62.78 -17.75
C PHE A 468 15.31 61.40 -17.13
N THR A 469 16.34 60.69 -17.60
CA THR A 469 16.97 59.64 -16.81
C THR A 469 17.61 60.27 -15.57
N PRO A 470 17.22 59.88 -14.34
CA PRO A 470 18.01 60.23 -13.17
C PRO A 470 19.41 59.61 -13.29
N PRO A 471 20.48 60.33 -12.92
CA PRO A 471 21.84 59.84 -13.09
C PRO A 471 22.06 58.54 -12.32
N SER A 472 22.77 57.60 -12.95
CA SER A 472 23.24 56.39 -12.29
C SER A 472 24.21 56.76 -11.17
N SER A 473 23.76 56.54 -9.93
CA SER A 473 24.53 56.64 -8.68
C SER A 473 24.86 58.07 -8.20
N PRO A 474 24.82 58.34 -6.88
CA PRO A 474 25.19 59.64 -6.34
C PRO A 474 26.67 59.94 -6.58
N LYS A 475 27.00 61.17 -6.94
CA LYS A 475 28.38 61.66 -6.99
C LYS A 475 29.00 61.54 -5.59
N LEU A 476 30.18 60.93 -5.51
CA LEU A 476 31.02 60.93 -4.31
C LEU A 476 31.30 62.38 -3.91
N VAL A 477 30.72 62.80 -2.78
CA VAL A 477 31.15 64.02 -2.09
C VAL A 477 32.53 63.70 -1.52
N VAL A 478 33.55 64.34 -2.07
CA VAL A 478 34.87 64.40 -1.44
C VAL A 478 34.69 65.33 -0.25
N ASP A 479 34.39 64.76 0.91
CA ASP A 479 34.44 65.51 2.16
C ASP A 479 35.91 65.54 2.60
N SER A 480 36.52 66.71 2.45
CA SER A 480 37.87 66.98 2.97
C SER A 480 37.75 67.21 4.47
N SER A 481 37.84 66.13 5.23
CA SER A 481 38.08 66.18 6.67
C SER A 481 38.98 65.02 7.01
N ASP A 482 40.28 65.21 6.75
CA ASP A 482 41.35 64.56 7.52
C ASP A 482 41.00 64.71 9.00
N ASP A 483 40.85 63.59 9.71
CA ASP A 483 41.37 63.43 11.07
C ASP A 483 41.18 61.97 11.55
N GLU A 484 42.33 61.35 11.88
CA GLU A 484 42.52 60.24 12.83
C GLU A 484 42.15 58.79 12.44
N MET A 485 42.98 58.17 11.60
CA MET A 485 43.13 56.70 11.54
C MET A 485 44.39 56.27 12.32
N TYR A 486 44.21 55.93 13.60
CA TYR A 486 45.19 55.13 14.35
C TYR A 486 44.83 53.63 14.26
N ASN A 487 45.88 52.84 14.02
CA ASN A 487 45.88 51.38 13.84
C ASN A 487 45.12 50.59 14.92
N ALA A 488 44.42 49.53 14.52
CA ALA A 488 44.01 48.46 15.43
C ALA A 488 44.26 47.07 14.79
N GLU A 489 45.00 46.27 15.54
CA GLU A 489 45.65 45.01 15.21
C GLU A 489 44.69 43.84 14.94
N GLU A 490 45.16 42.87 14.15
CA GLU A 490 44.53 41.55 13.97
C GLU A 490 44.42 40.79 15.32
N GLY A 491 43.17 40.50 15.73
CA GLY A 491 42.87 39.58 16.82
C GLY A 491 42.59 38.14 16.34
N PRO A 492 42.84 37.11 17.17
CA PRO A 492 43.04 35.74 16.69
C PRO A 492 41.75 34.94 16.48
N ARG A 493 41.81 34.02 15.51
CA ARG A 493 40.76 33.03 15.16
C ARG A 493 40.61 31.99 16.26
N ILE A 494 39.41 31.88 16.83
CA ILE A 494 39.05 30.85 17.79
C ILE A 494 38.36 29.70 17.05
N PHE A 495 38.99 28.53 17.06
CA PHE A 495 38.41 27.23 16.72
C PHE A 495 37.61 26.71 17.92
N LEU A 496 36.38 26.23 17.70
CA LEU A 496 35.62 25.46 18.69
C LEU A 496 35.40 24.04 18.15
N GLU A 497 36.10 23.10 18.77
CA GLU A 497 35.97 21.65 18.58
C GLU A 497 34.91 21.14 19.57
N GLY A 498 33.87 20.48 19.06
CA GLY A 498 32.78 19.90 19.85
C GLY A 498 33.15 18.51 20.36
N ARG A 499 33.01 18.30 21.67
CA ARG A 499 33.01 16.99 22.33
C ARG A 499 31.71 16.25 22.09
#